data_AF-A0A9E3UXE4-F1
#
_entry.id   AF-A0A9E3UXE4-F1
#
_cell.length_a   1.000
_cell.length_b   1.000
_cell.length_c   1.000
_cell.angle_alpha   90.00
_cell.angle_beta   90.00
_cell.angle_gamma   90.00
#
_symmetry.space_group_name_H-M   'P 1'
#
loop_
_entity.id
_entity.type
_entity.pdbx_description
1 polymer ?
#
loop_
_entity_poly.entity_id
_entity_poly.type
_entity_poly.pdbx_seq_one_letter_code
_entity_poly.pdbx_strand_id
1 'polypeptide(L)'
;MSKYGLILGLFVLAAILMLLGVGYLIFKPDHYEAPKDGRDLRAGWLSTTDPESGLNFEYPANFGTKYIEPLDWPPRVRVEQRPLMCTNAGEVGARAGQSVTRVIEGEEYCVTTLSQDSYNQYVYATTKEPGVVYVSFSTHLRDCTTYSESERRECESEEASFSPDITINEILKSGLGE
;
A
#
# COMPACT_ATOMS: atom_id res chain seq x y z
N MET A 1 1.16 -12.75 65.26
CA MET A 1 1.66 -11.85 64.19
C MET A 1 2.16 -10.57 64.85
N SER A 2 3.44 -10.26 64.66
CA SER A 2 4.10 -9.12 65.29
C SER A 2 3.56 -7.81 64.71
N LYS A 3 3.17 -6.85 65.57
CA LYS A 3 2.68 -5.51 65.14
C LYS A 3 3.66 -4.82 64.18
N TYR A 4 4.95 -5.13 64.31
CA TYR A 4 6.02 -4.64 63.44
C TYR A 4 5.95 -5.16 62.01
N GLY A 5 5.42 -6.38 61.79
CA GLY A 5 5.26 -6.95 60.44
C GLY A 5 4.15 -6.27 59.64
N LEU A 6 3.07 -5.85 60.31
CA LEU A 6 1.96 -5.14 59.66
C LEU A 6 2.38 -3.72 59.23
N ILE A 7 3.15 -3.04 60.09
CA ILE A 7 3.66 -1.69 59.82
C ILE A 7 4.66 -1.72 58.66
N LEU A 8 5.59 -2.68 58.66
CA LEU A 8 6.57 -2.82 57.57
C LEU A 8 5.90 -3.12 56.22
N GLY A 9 4.86 -3.96 56.21
CA GLY A 9 4.10 -4.28 55.00
C GLY A 9 3.40 -3.06 54.38
N LEU A 10 2.85 -2.16 55.22
CA LEU A 10 2.20 -0.93 54.76
C LEU A 10 3.20 0.05 54.11
N PHE A 11 4.42 0.18 54.66
CA PHE A 11 5.45 1.03 54.08
C PHE A 11 5.94 0.52 52.71
N VAL A 12 6.10 -0.80 52.57
CA VAL A 12 6.49 -1.40 51.28
C VAL A 12 5.40 -1.20 50.23
N LEU A 13 4.14 -1.41 50.59
CA LEU A 13 3.01 -1.17 49.67
C LEU A 13 2.93 0.29 49.23
N ALA A 14 3.07 1.24 50.16
CA ALA A 14 3.07 2.67 49.86
C ALA A 14 4.22 3.08 48.93
N ALA A 15 5.42 2.51 49.13
CA ALA A 15 6.56 2.75 48.26
C ALA A 15 6.34 2.21 46.83
N ILE A 16 5.78 1.01 46.68
CA ILE A 16 5.44 0.42 45.38
C ILE A 16 4.40 1.30 44.65
N LEU A 17 3.35 1.73 45.35
CA LEU A 17 2.32 2.58 44.77
C LEU A 17 2.87 3.94 44.33
N MET A 18 3.79 4.53 45.09
CA MET A 18 4.49 5.75 44.67
C MET A 18 5.34 5.52 43.41
N LEU A 19 6.11 4.42 43.34
CA LEU A 19 6.92 4.10 42.17
C LEU A 19 6.08 3.87 40.91
N LEU A 20 4.94 3.17 41.04
CA LEU A 20 4.00 2.96 39.94
C LEU A 20 3.35 4.28 39.49
N GLY A 21 2.97 5.15 40.43
CA GLY A 21 2.42 6.47 40.12
C GLY A 21 3.42 7.38 39.40
N VAL A 22 4.68 7.39 39.85
CA VAL A 22 5.76 8.15 39.19
C VAL A 22 6.06 7.58 37.80
N GLY A 23 6.09 6.25 37.65
CA GLY A 23 6.25 5.60 36.35
C GLY A 23 5.15 5.98 35.36
N TYR A 24 3.88 6.02 35.82
CA TYR A 24 2.75 6.44 34.99
C TYR A 24 2.79 7.93 34.60
N LEU A 25 3.33 8.79 35.46
CA LEU A 25 3.49 10.23 35.15
C LEU A 25 4.66 10.51 34.19
N ILE A 26 5.72 9.71 34.23
CA ILE A 26 6.88 9.84 33.33
C ILE A 26 6.61 9.18 31.97
N PHE A 27 5.90 8.05 31.94
CA PHE A 27 5.48 7.35 30.73
C PHE A 27 4.00 7.64 30.42
N LYS A 28 3.61 8.91 30.36
CA LYS A 28 2.42 9.23 29.57
C LYS A 28 2.78 8.87 28.12
N PRO A 29 2.08 7.93 27.47
CA PRO A 29 2.23 7.78 26.04
C PRO A 29 1.84 9.12 25.43
N ASP A 30 2.79 9.77 24.78
CA ASP A 30 2.45 10.93 23.96
C ASP A 30 1.33 10.45 23.03
N HIS A 31 0.15 11.05 23.17
CA HIS A 31 -0.90 10.88 22.19
C HIS A 31 -0.30 11.39 20.90
N TYR A 32 0.12 10.45 20.04
CA TYR A 32 0.49 10.76 18.68
C TYR A 32 -0.78 11.28 17.99
N GLU A 33 -0.99 12.59 18.07
CA GLU A 33 -1.88 13.27 17.16
C GLU A 33 -1.18 13.25 15.81
N ALA A 34 -1.75 12.47 14.88
CA ALA A 34 -1.35 12.51 13.49
C ALA A 34 -1.31 13.98 13.02
N PRO A 35 -0.24 14.41 12.31
CA PRO A 35 -0.16 15.77 11.81
C PRO A 35 -1.42 16.10 11.00
N LYS A 36 -2.19 17.10 11.44
CA LYS A 36 -3.27 17.71 10.64
C LYS A 36 -2.67 18.64 9.58
N ASP A 37 -1.75 18.12 8.80
CA ASP A 37 -1.27 18.80 7.62
C ASP A 37 -2.32 18.59 6.52
N GLY A 38 -3.14 19.62 6.29
CA GLY A 38 -4.15 19.67 5.24
C GLY A 38 -3.56 19.77 3.83
N ARG A 39 -2.44 19.09 3.56
CA ARG A 39 -2.07 18.74 2.19
C ARG A 39 -3.15 17.81 1.68
N ASP A 40 -3.90 18.29 0.70
CA ASP A 40 -4.76 17.44 -0.12
C ASP A 40 -3.92 16.27 -0.63
N LEU A 41 -4.14 15.08 -0.06
CA LEU A 41 -3.43 13.85 -0.41
C LEU A 41 -3.61 13.49 -1.90
N ARG A 42 -4.55 14.15 -2.59
CA ARG A 42 -4.86 13.97 -4.00
C ARG A 42 -4.45 15.14 -4.89
N ALA A 43 -3.64 16.08 -4.41
CA ALA A 43 -3.08 17.12 -5.28
C ALA A 43 -2.34 16.48 -6.49
N GLY A 44 -2.89 16.68 -7.70
CA GLY A 44 -2.36 16.08 -8.94
C GLY A 44 -3.08 14.80 -9.43
N TRP A 45 -4.14 14.37 -8.75
CA TRP A 45 -5.06 13.35 -9.24
C TRP A 45 -6.05 13.94 -10.25
N LEU A 46 -6.42 13.12 -11.24
CA LEU A 46 -7.34 13.42 -12.33
C LEU A 46 -8.52 12.45 -12.25
N SER A 47 -9.69 12.85 -12.74
CA SER A 47 -10.86 11.97 -12.83
C SER A 47 -11.05 11.45 -14.25
N THR A 48 -11.50 10.20 -14.39
CA THR A 48 -11.87 9.59 -15.67
C THR A 48 -13.07 8.68 -15.52
N THR A 49 -13.64 8.29 -16.65
CA THR A 49 -14.62 7.20 -16.78
C THR A 49 -13.99 6.11 -17.62
N ASP A 50 -13.87 4.89 -17.09
CA ASP A 50 -13.44 3.76 -17.91
C ASP A 50 -14.53 3.43 -18.95
N PRO A 51 -14.18 3.34 -20.24
CA PRO A 51 -15.17 3.19 -21.30
C PRO A 51 -15.81 1.80 -21.37
N GLU A 52 -15.20 0.77 -20.76
CA GLU A 52 -15.69 -0.61 -20.82
C GLU A 52 -16.64 -0.91 -19.65
N SER A 53 -16.26 -0.52 -18.44
CA SER A 53 -17.02 -0.69 -17.21
C SER A 53 -17.99 0.44 -16.91
N GLY A 54 -17.76 1.64 -17.46
CA GLY A 54 -18.52 2.85 -17.14
C GLY A 54 -18.22 3.41 -15.74
N LEU A 55 -17.20 2.90 -15.05
CA LEU A 55 -16.83 3.33 -13.70
C LEU A 55 -16.08 4.65 -13.74
N ASN A 56 -16.52 5.59 -12.89
CA ASN A 56 -15.81 6.85 -12.66
C ASN A 56 -14.81 6.64 -11.53
N PHE A 57 -13.56 7.08 -11.71
CA PHE A 57 -12.54 7.02 -10.66
C PHE A 57 -11.51 8.12 -10.82
N GLU A 58 -10.74 8.36 -9.77
CA GLU A 58 -9.61 9.25 -9.75
C GLU A 58 -8.30 8.47 -9.85
N TYR A 59 -7.28 9.07 -10.45
CA TYR A 59 -5.95 8.48 -10.62
C TYR A 59 -4.87 9.57 -10.67
N PRO A 60 -3.63 9.31 -10.21
CA PRO A 60 -2.56 10.29 -10.33
C PRO A 60 -2.05 10.38 -11.77
N ALA A 61 -1.61 11.56 -12.23
CA ALA A 61 -1.08 11.72 -13.59
C ALA A 61 0.22 10.91 -13.84
N ASN A 62 0.98 10.61 -12.79
CA ASN A 62 2.18 9.77 -12.79
C ASN A 62 2.37 9.11 -11.41
N PHE A 63 3.34 8.21 -11.26
CA PHE A 63 3.59 7.53 -9.97
C PHE A 63 4.52 8.30 -9.02
N GLY A 64 4.91 9.54 -9.34
CA GLY A 64 5.90 10.30 -8.57
C GLY A 64 7.34 9.79 -8.70
N THR A 65 7.57 8.93 -9.69
CA THR A 65 8.84 8.27 -10.01
C THR A 65 9.62 9.03 -11.09
N LYS A 66 10.95 8.88 -11.09
CA LYS A 66 11.85 9.52 -12.07
C LYS A 66 12.18 8.61 -13.25
N TYR A 67 12.24 7.31 -13.03
CA TYR A 67 12.71 6.28 -13.97
C TYR A 67 11.62 5.30 -14.39
N ILE A 68 10.46 5.34 -13.74
CA ILE A 68 9.31 4.49 -14.06
C ILE A 68 8.16 5.37 -14.55
N GLU A 69 7.60 5.05 -15.70
CA GLU A 69 6.56 5.85 -16.35
C GLU A 69 5.31 5.00 -16.61
N PRO A 70 4.09 5.51 -16.34
CA PRO A 70 2.88 4.84 -16.77
C PRO A 70 2.73 4.90 -18.30
N LEU A 71 2.16 3.87 -18.91
CA LEU A 71 1.92 3.81 -20.36
C LEU A 71 0.43 3.76 -20.70
N ASP A 72 -0.20 2.63 -20.38
CA ASP A 72 -1.63 2.40 -20.59
C ASP A 72 -2.40 3.03 -19.43
N TRP A 73 -2.42 4.36 -19.40
CA TRP A 73 -2.85 5.14 -18.24
C TRP A 73 -3.80 6.29 -18.65
N PRO A 74 -4.95 6.49 -17.97
CA PRO A 74 -5.42 5.83 -16.74
C PRO A 74 -5.61 4.31 -16.91
N PRO A 75 -5.57 3.53 -15.81
CA PRO A 75 -5.68 2.09 -15.91
C PRO A 75 -7.04 1.69 -16.47
N ARG A 76 -7.07 0.55 -17.17
CA ARG A 76 -8.33 -0.05 -17.62
C ARG A 76 -9.00 -0.80 -16.48
N VAL A 77 -10.31 -0.63 -16.37
CA VAL A 77 -11.13 -1.25 -15.32
C VAL A 77 -12.19 -2.13 -15.94
N ARG A 78 -12.32 -3.36 -15.45
CA ARG A 78 -13.39 -4.28 -15.87
C ARG A 78 -14.02 -4.93 -14.66
N VAL A 79 -15.31 -5.24 -14.77
CA VAL A 79 -16.09 -5.90 -13.71
C VAL A 79 -16.63 -7.22 -14.23
N GLU A 80 -16.39 -8.31 -13.50
CA GLU A 80 -16.90 -9.63 -13.85
C GLU A 80 -17.80 -10.20 -12.75
N GLN A 81 -18.91 -10.81 -13.15
CA GLN A 81 -19.88 -11.48 -12.27
C GLN A 81 -19.45 -12.93 -11.98
N ARG A 82 -18.23 -13.12 -11.51
CA ARG A 82 -17.65 -14.44 -11.19
C ARG A 82 -16.84 -14.35 -9.90
N PRO A 83 -16.71 -15.44 -9.13
CA PRO A 83 -15.85 -15.44 -7.94
C PRO A 83 -14.39 -15.13 -8.28
N LEU A 84 -13.71 -14.42 -7.40
CA LEU A 84 -12.27 -14.20 -7.53
C LEU A 84 -11.54 -15.54 -7.38
N MET A 85 -10.72 -15.90 -8.36
CA MET A 85 -9.85 -17.06 -8.30
C MET A 85 -8.39 -16.60 -8.38
N CYS A 86 -7.71 -16.57 -7.24
CA CYS A 86 -6.27 -16.33 -7.20
C CYS A 86 -5.53 -17.65 -6.99
N THR A 87 -4.74 -18.07 -7.97
CA THR A 87 -3.84 -19.21 -7.81
C THR A 87 -2.42 -18.68 -7.78
N ASN A 88 -1.75 -18.80 -6.64
CA ASN A 88 -0.35 -18.43 -6.49
C ASN A 88 0.49 -19.33 -7.40
N ALA A 89 1.00 -18.78 -8.49
CA ALA A 89 1.70 -19.53 -9.52
C ALA A 89 2.56 -18.61 -10.40
N GLY A 90 3.50 -19.22 -11.12
CA GLY A 90 4.35 -18.54 -12.09
C GLY A 90 5.53 -17.80 -11.45
N GLU A 91 6.31 -17.18 -12.31
CA GLU A 91 7.53 -16.44 -11.98
C GLU A 91 7.56 -15.14 -12.78
N VAL A 92 8.15 -14.10 -12.18
CA VAL A 92 8.32 -12.80 -12.84
C VAL A 92 9.21 -13.00 -14.07
N GLY A 93 8.66 -12.76 -15.27
CA GLY A 93 9.35 -12.97 -16.55
C GLY A 93 8.95 -14.24 -17.32
N ALA A 94 8.16 -15.14 -16.72
CA ALA A 94 7.52 -16.22 -17.47
C ALA A 94 6.41 -15.67 -18.39
N ARG A 95 6.08 -16.37 -19.48
CA ARG A 95 5.04 -15.93 -20.45
C ARG A 95 3.67 -15.60 -19.80
N ALA A 96 3.33 -16.27 -18.70
CA ALA A 96 2.08 -16.07 -17.97
C ALA A 96 2.21 -15.07 -16.80
N GLY A 97 3.42 -14.58 -16.52
CA GLY A 97 3.73 -13.76 -15.35
C GLY A 97 3.71 -14.56 -14.05
N GLN A 98 3.81 -13.82 -12.94
CA GLN A 98 3.59 -14.30 -11.59
C GLN A 98 2.26 -13.78 -11.08
N SER A 99 1.40 -14.66 -10.57
CA SER A 99 0.18 -14.31 -9.84
C SER A 99 0.36 -14.62 -8.36
N VAL A 100 0.06 -13.65 -7.49
CA VAL A 100 0.13 -13.80 -6.02
C VAL A 100 -1.03 -13.09 -5.34
N THR A 101 -1.56 -13.71 -4.27
CA THR A 101 -2.41 -13.03 -3.31
C THR A 101 -1.60 -12.03 -2.50
N ARG A 102 -2.10 -10.80 -2.38
CA ARG A 102 -1.50 -9.72 -1.60
C ARG A 102 -2.59 -9.00 -0.79
N VAL A 103 -2.28 -8.67 0.46
CA VAL A 103 -3.14 -7.80 1.28
C VAL A 103 -2.59 -6.38 1.22
N ILE A 104 -3.40 -5.43 0.77
CA ILE A 104 -3.04 -4.02 0.61
C ILE A 104 -4.06 -3.21 1.40
N GLU A 105 -3.63 -2.48 2.43
CA GLU A 105 -4.53 -1.68 3.28
C GLU A 105 -5.75 -2.47 3.84
N GLY A 106 -5.55 -3.76 4.15
CA GLY A 106 -6.60 -4.65 4.69
C GLY A 106 -7.48 -5.33 3.65
N GLU A 107 -7.36 -4.97 2.38
CA GLU A 107 -8.10 -5.55 1.26
C GLU A 107 -7.28 -6.64 0.58
N GLU A 108 -7.92 -7.76 0.22
CA GLU A 108 -7.26 -8.85 -0.50
C GLU A 108 -7.30 -8.59 -2.01
N TYR A 109 -6.13 -8.74 -2.64
CA TYR A 109 -5.93 -8.61 -4.07
C TYR A 109 -5.26 -9.85 -4.63
N CYS A 110 -5.68 -10.26 -5.83
CA CYS A 110 -4.85 -11.08 -6.70
C CYS A 110 -4.05 -10.18 -7.62
N VAL A 111 -2.73 -10.18 -7.49
CA VAL A 111 -1.82 -9.36 -8.27
C VAL A 111 -1.09 -10.24 -9.26
N THR A 112 -1.22 -9.95 -10.55
CA THR A 112 -0.46 -10.58 -11.61
C THR A 112 0.53 -9.59 -12.19
N THR A 113 1.81 -9.96 -12.24
CA THR A 113 2.89 -9.16 -12.82
C THR A 113 3.57 -9.93 -13.93
N LEU A 114 3.66 -9.32 -15.10
CA LEU A 114 4.41 -9.83 -16.24
C LEU A 114 5.47 -8.81 -16.64
N SER A 115 6.75 -9.21 -16.52
CA SER A 115 7.89 -8.39 -16.90
C SER A 115 8.42 -8.80 -18.28
N GLN A 116 8.60 -7.83 -19.17
CA GLN A 116 9.13 -8.00 -20.52
C GLN A 116 10.08 -6.83 -20.82
N ASP A 117 11.38 -7.12 -20.92
CA ASP A 117 12.43 -6.13 -21.22
C ASP A 117 12.32 -4.87 -20.34
N SER A 118 11.95 -3.72 -20.93
CA SER A 118 11.77 -2.43 -20.27
C SER A 118 10.31 -2.15 -19.86
N TYR A 119 9.48 -3.19 -19.73
CA TYR A 119 8.05 -3.04 -19.42
C TYR A 119 7.58 -4.02 -18.35
N ASN A 120 6.74 -3.53 -17.43
CA ASN A 120 5.95 -4.38 -16.55
C ASN A 120 4.47 -4.19 -16.85
N GLN A 121 3.74 -5.29 -16.93
CA GLN A 121 2.28 -5.30 -17.01
C GLN A 121 1.71 -5.80 -15.69
N TYR A 122 0.72 -5.09 -15.18
CA TYR A 122 0.06 -5.39 -13.91
C TYR A 122 -1.42 -5.66 -14.14
N VAL A 123 -1.94 -6.66 -13.44
CA VAL A 123 -3.37 -6.88 -13.28
C VAL A 123 -3.66 -7.10 -11.80
N TYR A 124 -4.43 -6.19 -11.22
CA TYR A 124 -4.97 -6.32 -9.88
C TYR A 124 -6.40 -6.81 -10.00
N ALA A 125 -6.80 -7.75 -9.15
CA ALA A 125 -8.18 -8.22 -9.05
C ALA A 125 -8.62 -8.28 -7.60
N THR A 126 -9.79 -7.73 -7.28
CA THR A 126 -10.36 -7.79 -5.94
C THR A 126 -11.88 -7.92 -6.00
N THR A 127 -12.50 -8.41 -4.91
CA THR A 127 -13.95 -8.55 -4.82
C THR A 127 -14.56 -7.24 -4.33
N LYS A 128 -15.46 -6.65 -5.11
CA LYS A 128 -16.25 -5.45 -4.76
C LYS A 128 -17.66 -5.62 -5.33
N GLU A 129 -18.69 -5.18 -4.61
CA GLU A 129 -20.05 -5.28 -5.16
C GLU A 129 -20.14 -4.55 -6.51
N PRO A 130 -20.70 -5.16 -7.57
CA PRO A 130 -21.46 -6.42 -7.59
C PRO A 130 -20.66 -7.69 -7.97
N GLY A 131 -19.33 -7.66 -8.11
CA GLY A 131 -18.53 -8.81 -8.56
C GLY A 131 -17.03 -8.71 -8.28
N VAL A 132 -16.21 -9.06 -9.27
CA VAL A 132 -14.75 -8.91 -9.21
C VAL A 132 -14.32 -7.80 -10.12
N VAL A 133 -13.58 -6.85 -9.57
CA VAL A 133 -13.03 -5.72 -10.31
C VAL A 133 -11.59 -6.03 -10.64
N TYR A 134 -11.24 -5.87 -11.92
CA TYR A 134 -9.87 -5.96 -12.38
C TYR A 134 -9.39 -4.59 -12.83
N VAL A 135 -8.17 -4.24 -12.44
CA VAL A 135 -7.47 -3.02 -12.84
C VAL A 135 -6.20 -3.44 -13.55
N SER A 136 -6.01 -2.98 -14.79
CA SER A 136 -4.84 -3.32 -15.60
C SER A 136 -4.15 -2.10 -16.17
N PHE A 137 -2.82 -2.11 -16.14
CA PHE A 137 -1.98 -1.06 -16.69
C PHE A 137 -0.57 -1.60 -16.93
N SER A 138 0.23 -0.80 -17.64
CA SER A 138 1.64 -1.10 -17.91
C SER A 138 2.52 0.07 -17.47
N THR A 139 3.74 -0.25 -17.02
CA THR A 139 4.79 0.73 -16.76
C THR A 139 5.97 0.50 -17.71
N HIS A 140 6.62 1.58 -18.13
CA HIS A 140 7.92 1.55 -18.77
C HIS A 140 9.01 1.77 -17.71
N LEU A 141 10.08 0.98 -17.76
CA LEU A 141 11.27 1.11 -16.95
C LEU A 141 12.39 1.66 -17.83
N ARG A 142 13.04 2.74 -17.41
CA ARG A 142 14.18 3.28 -18.15
C ARG A 142 15.40 2.39 -17.99
N ASP A 143 16.18 2.22 -19.06
CA ASP A 143 17.42 1.43 -19.00
C ASP A 143 18.47 2.09 -18.09
N CYS A 144 18.56 1.57 -16.85
CA CYS A 144 19.46 2.09 -15.85
C CYS A 144 20.95 2.03 -16.26
N THR A 145 21.32 1.16 -17.20
CA THR A 145 22.72 0.95 -17.61
C THR A 145 23.30 2.12 -18.41
N THR A 146 22.42 3.00 -18.91
CA THR A 146 22.80 4.18 -19.70
C THR A 146 23.23 5.38 -18.86
N TYR A 147 23.02 5.34 -17.54
CA TYR A 147 23.27 6.46 -16.64
C TYR A 147 24.66 6.48 -16.00
N SER A 148 25.02 7.63 -15.41
CA SER A 148 26.19 7.73 -14.53
C SER A 148 26.06 6.80 -13.31
N GLU A 149 27.16 6.47 -12.63
CA GLU A 149 27.12 5.52 -11.50
C GLU A 149 26.16 5.95 -10.38
N SER A 150 26.09 7.25 -10.07
CA SER A 150 25.16 7.77 -9.06
C SER A 150 23.70 7.62 -9.51
N GLU A 151 23.38 8.04 -10.73
CA GLU A 151 22.03 7.98 -11.28
C GLU A 151 21.57 6.55 -11.53
N ARG A 152 22.48 5.65 -11.90
CA ARG A 152 22.17 4.23 -12.04
C ARG A 152 21.74 3.62 -10.72
N ARG A 153 22.43 3.93 -9.61
CA ARG A 153 22.02 3.45 -8.28
C ARG A 153 20.67 4.01 -7.86
N GLU A 154 20.36 5.27 -8.19
CA GLU A 154 19.03 5.85 -7.98
C GLU A 154 17.96 5.10 -8.78
N CYS A 155 18.22 4.85 -10.06
CA CYS A 155 17.34 4.11 -10.97
C CYS A 155 17.06 2.68 -10.46
N GLU A 156 18.12 1.90 -10.20
CA GLU A 156 18.01 0.53 -9.69
C GLU A 156 17.30 0.47 -8.32
N SER A 157 17.53 1.47 -7.47
CA SER A 157 16.83 1.56 -6.18
C SER A 157 15.35 1.92 -6.34
N GLU A 158 15.01 2.80 -7.27
CA GLU A 158 13.61 3.11 -7.58
C GLU A 158 12.90 1.88 -8.14
N GLU A 159 13.50 1.19 -9.11
CA GLU A 159 12.96 -0.06 -9.67
C GLU A 159 12.74 -1.14 -8.61
N ALA A 160 13.71 -1.34 -7.71
CA ALA A 160 13.62 -2.34 -6.66
C ALA A 160 12.57 -2.02 -5.57
N SER A 161 12.24 -0.74 -5.37
CA SER A 161 11.30 -0.28 -4.33
C SER A 161 9.93 0.08 -4.87
N PHE A 162 9.77 0.16 -6.18
CA PHE A 162 8.53 0.54 -6.82
C PHE A 162 7.43 -0.49 -6.55
N SER A 163 6.32 -0.01 -6.00
CA SER A 163 5.09 -0.77 -5.90
C SER A 163 3.90 0.13 -6.23
N PRO A 164 3.06 -0.23 -7.21
CA PRO A 164 1.84 0.51 -7.50
C PRO A 164 0.69 0.16 -6.54
N ASP A 165 0.89 -0.75 -5.58
CA ASP A 165 -0.15 -1.30 -4.69
C ASP A 165 -1.03 -0.22 -4.04
N ILE A 166 -0.42 0.76 -3.38
CA ILE A 166 -1.15 1.83 -2.69
C ILE A 166 -1.91 2.69 -3.69
N THR A 167 -1.30 3.02 -4.83
CA THR A 167 -1.96 3.79 -5.89
C THR A 167 -3.20 3.07 -6.41
N ILE A 168 -3.11 1.77 -6.68
CA ILE A 168 -4.25 0.99 -7.19
C ILE A 168 -5.37 0.88 -6.15
N ASN A 169 -5.01 0.68 -4.89
CA ASN A 169 -5.99 0.66 -3.80
C ASN A 169 -6.75 2.00 -3.70
N GLU A 170 -6.05 3.13 -3.78
CA GLU A 170 -6.67 4.46 -3.76
C GLU A 170 -7.52 4.75 -5.00
N ILE A 171 -7.09 4.30 -6.19
CA ILE A 171 -7.91 4.36 -7.41
C ILE A 171 -9.23 3.63 -7.21
N LEU A 172 -9.18 2.38 -6.72
CA LEU A 172 -10.39 1.58 -6.49
C LEU A 172 -11.31 2.20 -5.44
N LYS A 173 -10.76 2.71 -4.33
CA LYS A 173 -11.54 3.43 -3.30
C LYS A 173 -12.23 4.68 -3.85
N SER A 174 -11.58 5.41 -4.76
CA SER A 174 -12.16 6.62 -5.34
C SER A 174 -13.37 6.35 -6.24
N GLY A 175 -13.39 5.21 -6.93
CA GLY A 175 -14.43 4.91 -7.91
C GLY A 175 -15.52 3.93 -7.47
N LEU A 176 -15.25 3.14 -6.43
CA LEU A 176 -16.17 2.08 -6.00
C LEU A 176 -16.75 2.28 -4.61
N GLY A 177 -16.36 3.34 -3.89
CA GLY A 177 -16.74 3.52 -2.48
C GLY A 177 -16.19 2.41 -1.59
N GLU A 178 -16.22 2.65 -0.27
CA GLU A 178 -15.93 1.60 0.72
C GLU A 178 -17.09 0.60 0.84
#